data_AF-A0A9D4AAW6-F1
#
_entry.id   AF-A0A9D4AAW6-F1
#
_cell.length_a   1.000
_cell.length_b   1.000
_cell.length_c   1.000
_cell.angle_alpha   90.00
_cell.angle_beta   90.00
_cell.angle_gamma   90.00
#
_symmetry.space_group_name_H-M   'P 1'
#
loop_
_entity.id
_entity.type
_entity.pdbx_description
1 polymer ?
#
loop_
_entity_poly.entity_id
_entity_poly.type
_entity_poly.pdbx_seq_one_letter_code
_entity_poly.pdbx_strand_id
1 'polypeptide(L)'
;MNLRSLVAVCEKILLIYLSCTDYNYARQQKLVEVPVTHWILPLGIAKKEKMAARTPLLVSALKALSCLEKDSCRKYIADIFHLLVDLVRSDHSSNEVQHALSNIFQACIGPIIMQ
;
A
#
# COMPACT_ATOMS: atom_id res chain seq x y z
N MET A 1 3.19 18.32 10.26
CA MET A 1 2.22 17.30 9.82
C MET A 1 1.73 16.57 11.06
N ASN A 2 0.42 16.40 11.26
CA ASN A 2 -0.10 15.67 12.43
C ASN A 2 -0.24 14.17 12.12
N LEU A 3 -0.27 13.34 13.15
CA LEU A 3 -0.23 11.88 13.00
C LEU A 3 -1.37 11.33 12.14
N ARG A 4 -2.60 11.86 12.32
CA ARG A 4 -3.78 11.49 11.55
C ARG A 4 -3.60 11.80 10.06
N SER A 5 -3.05 12.97 9.73
CA SER A 5 -2.78 13.36 8.33
C SER A 5 -1.73 12.48 7.68
N LEU A 6 -0.69 12.06 8.42
CA LEU A 6 0.31 11.11 7.94
C LEU A 6 -0.34 9.77 7.58
N VAL A 7 -1.11 9.20 8.51
CA VAL A 7 -1.79 7.91 8.30
C VAL A 7 -2.72 7.96 7.10
N ALA A 8 -3.50 9.03 6.94
CA ALA A 8 -4.40 9.19 5.80
C ALA A 8 -3.64 9.28 4.46
N VAL A 9 -2.48 9.92 4.44
CA VAL A 9 -1.62 9.96 3.25
C VAL A 9 -1.05 8.57 2.95
N CYS A 10 -0.57 7.85 3.97
CA CYS A 10 -0.08 6.48 3.81
C CYS A 10 -1.18 5.56 3.28
N GLU A 11 -2.38 5.58 3.87
CA GLU A 11 -3.54 4.83 3.41
C GLU A 11 -3.84 5.10 1.94
N LYS A 12 -3.85 6.37 1.52
CA LYS A 12 -4.07 6.75 0.13
C LYS A 12 -2.98 6.18 -0.80
N ILE A 13 -1.73 6.15 -0.37
CA ILE A 13 -0.63 5.54 -1.13
C ILE A 13 -0.86 4.02 -1.29
N LEU A 14 -1.26 3.33 -0.23
CA LEU A 14 -1.56 1.90 -0.25
C LEU A 14 -2.70 1.60 -1.25
N LEU A 15 -3.79 2.37 -1.19
CA LEU A 15 -4.92 2.27 -2.13
C LEU A 15 -4.50 2.48 -3.59
N ILE A 16 -3.70 3.51 -3.86
CA ILE A 16 -3.19 3.79 -5.21
C ILE A 16 -2.34 2.62 -5.71
N TYR A 17 -1.49 2.05 -4.86
CA TYR A 17 -0.68 0.90 -5.23
C TYR A 17 -1.55 -0.33 -5.56
N LEU A 18 -2.49 -0.66 -4.67
CA LEU A 18 -3.38 -1.82 -4.82
C LEU A 18 -4.32 -1.71 -6.03
N SER A 19 -4.78 -0.49 -6.36
CA SER A 19 -5.57 -0.25 -7.58
C SER A 19 -4.83 -0.62 -8.88
N CYS A 20 -3.51 -0.72 -8.82
CA CYS A 20 -2.67 -1.08 -9.96
C CYS A 20 -2.32 -2.57 -9.99
N THR A 21 -2.44 -3.27 -8.86
CA THR A 21 -2.17 -4.70 -8.74
C THR A 21 -3.41 -5.53 -9.02
N ASP A 22 -4.60 -5.05 -8.64
CA ASP A 22 -5.84 -5.83 -8.68
C ASP A 22 -6.89 -5.22 -9.62
N TYR A 23 -7.34 -6.02 -10.59
CA TYR A 23 -8.35 -5.61 -11.58
C TYR A 23 -9.70 -5.30 -10.93
N ASN A 24 -9.99 -5.93 -9.79
CA ASN A 24 -11.25 -5.73 -9.05
C ASN A 24 -11.31 -4.36 -8.36
N TYR A 25 -10.18 -3.85 -7.87
CA TYR A 25 -10.09 -2.53 -7.23
C TYR A 25 -10.19 -1.39 -8.26
N ALA A 26 -9.58 -1.58 -9.43
CA ALA A 26 -9.66 -0.62 -10.55
C ALA A 26 -11.09 -0.45 -11.11
N ARG A 27 -11.93 -1.48 -11.01
CA ARG A 27 -13.34 -1.44 -11.45
C ARG A 27 -14.24 -0.64 -10.50
N GLN A 28 -13.95 -0.64 -9.19
CA GLN A 28 -14.77 0.06 -8.19
C GLN A 28 -14.54 1.59 -8.17
N GLN A 29 -13.39 2.08 -8.64
CA GLN A 29 -13.05 3.51 -8.63
C GLN A 29 -13.28 4.23 -9.97
N LYS A 30 -13.95 3.62 -10.95
CA LYS A 30 -14.17 4.24 -12.26
C LYS A 30 -15.27 5.32 -12.19
N LEU A 31 -14.89 6.49 -11.69
CA LEU A 31 -15.57 7.76 -11.93
C LEU A 31 -14.57 8.66 -12.65
N VAL A 32 -15.00 9.26 -13.76
CA VAL A 32 -14.24 10.17 -14.64
C VAL A 32 -13.45 9.47 -15.75
N GLU A 33 -14.07 9.43 -16.92
CA GLU A 33 -13.42 9.14 -18.20
C GLU A 33 -12.50 10.30 -18.57
N VAL A 34 -11.19 10.05 -18.62
CA VAL A 34 -10.20 10.97 -19.19
C VAL A 34 -9.71 10.39 -20.52
N PRO A 35 -9.49 11.19 -21.59
CA PRO A 35 -9.06 10.66 -22.89
C PRO A 35 -7.63 10.12 -22.77
N VAL A 36 -7.45 8.82 -22.99
CA VAL A 36 -6.14 8.16 -22.90
C VAL A 36 -5.53 8.02 -24.29
N THR A 37 -4.35 8.60 -24.49
CA THR A 37 -3.49 8.39 -25.65
C THR A 37 -3.12 6.91 -25.76
N HIS A 38 -3.52 6.28 -26.86
CA HIS A 38 -3.41 4.83 -27.06
C HIS A 38 -1.98 4.43 -27.46
N TRP A 39 -1.09 4.34 -26.48
CA TRP A 39 0.13 3.53 -26.63
C TRP A 39 -0.23 2.06 -26.44
N ILE A 40 -0.03 1.25 -27.48
CA ILE A 40 -0.20 -0.20 -27.43
C ILE A 40 1.03 -0.78 -26.71
N LEU A 41 1.03 -0.71 -25.38
CA LEU A 41 1.99 -1.43 -24.54
C LEU A 41 1.33 -2.73 -24.09
N PRO A 42 2.00 -3.90 -24.19
CA PRO A 42 1.45 -5.14 -23.65
C PRO A 42 1.08 -4.93 -22.19
N LEU A 43 -0.17 -5.24 -21.82
CA LEU A 43 -0.76 -4.93 -20.51
C LEU A 43 0.14 -5.38 -19.33
N GLY A 44 0.87 -6.48 -19.49
CA GLY A 44 1.81 -6.98 -18.48
C GLY A 44 3.06 -6.10 -18.28
N ILE A 45 3.59 -5.49 -19.34
CA ILE A 45 4.75 -4.60 -19.28
C ILE A 45 4.35 -3.26 -18.66
N ALA A 46 3.23 -2.70 -19.11
CA ALA A 46 2.65 -1.48 -18.57
C ALA A 46 2.37 -1.57 -17.06
N LYS A 47 1.88 -2.74 -16.60
CA LYS A 47 1.59 -3.00 -15.18
C LYS A 47 2.87 -3.05 -14.36
N LYS A 48 3.91 -3.75 -14.85
CA LYS A 48 5.20 -3.87 -14.16
C LYS A 48 5.93 -2.53 -14.03
N GLU A 49 5.97 -1.73 -15.09
CA GLU A 49 6.64 -0.41 -15.07
C GLU A 49 5.94 0.60 -14.16
N LYS A 50 4.60 0.68 -14.22
CA LYS A 50 3.81 1.56 -13.34
C LYS A 50 4.00 1.22 -11.86
N MET A 51 4.20 -0.06 -11.57
CA MET A 51 4.42 -0.53 -10.20
C MET A 51 5.85 -0.27 -9.74
N ALA A 52 6.86 -0.52 -10.57
CA ALA A 52 8.25 -0.22 -10.27
C ALA A 52 8.47 1.26 -9.93
N ALA A 53 7.81 2.18 -10.64
CA ALA A 53 7.86 3.61 -10.35
C ALA A 53 7.22 4.00 -9.01
N ARG A 54 6.30 3.20 -8.47
CA ARG A 54 5.51 3.51 -7.25
C ARG A 54 5.98 2.74 -6.02
N THR A 55 6.72 1.67 -6.20
CA THR A 55 7.32 0.87 -5.12
C THR A 55 8.08 1.73 -4.09
N PRO A 56 8.95 2.70 -4.47
CA PRO A 56 9.67 3.51 -3.49
C PRO A 56 8.74 4.34 -2.59
N LEU A 57 7.63 4.83 -3.15
CA LEU A 57 6.64 5.61 -2.41
C LEU A 57 5.84 4.73 -1.44
N LEU A 58 5.43 3.53 -1.89
CA LEU A 58 4.79 2.55 -1.01
C LEU A 58 5.72 2.17 0.15
N VAL A 59 6.97 1.83 -0.15
CA VAL A 59 7.94 1.45 0.88
C VAL A 59 8.16 2.57 1.88
N SER A 60 8.24 3.82 1.42
CA SER A 60 8.36 4.99 2.28
C SER A 60 7.14 5.17 3.19
N ALA A 61 5.93 4.96 2.66
CA ALA A 61 4.71 4.99 3.45
C ALA A 61 4.69 3.88 4.51
N LEU A 62 5.08 2.66 4.15
CA LEU A 62 5.13 1.54 5.08
C LEU A 62 6.17 1.78 6.20
N LYS A 63 7.35 2.31 5.85
CA LYS A 63 8.38 2.71 6.83
C LYS A 63 7.84 3.77 7.79
N ALA A 64 7.15 4.80 7.29
CA ALA A 64 6.56 5.84 8.13
C ALA A 64 5.53 5.26 9.12
N LEU A 65 4.71 4.30 8.68
CA LEU A 65 3.75 3.59 9.54
C LEU A 65 4.45 2.72 10.60
N SER A 66 5.58 2.09 10.26
CA SER A 66 6.34 1.28 11.24
C SER A 66 7.01 2.09 12.34
N CYS A 67 7.18 3.41 12.14
CA CYS A 67 7.77 4.32 13.13
C CYS A 67 6.73 4.95 14.08
N LEU A 68 5.46 4.56 13.99
CA LEU A 68 4.42 5.05 14.92
C LEU A 68 4.64 4.48 16.33
N GLU A 69 4.37 5.29 17.36
CA GLU A 69 4.38 4.82 18.75
C GLU A 69 3.35 3.70 18.96
N LYS A 70 3.59 2.79 19.91
CA LYS A 70 2.78 1.56 20.11
C LYS A 70 1.27 1.79 20.14
N ASP A 71 0.79 2.72 20.96
CA ASP A 71 -0.66 2.98 21.10
C ASP A 71 -1.26 3.61 19.84
N SER A 72 -0.48 4.48 19.19
CA SER A 72 -0.85 5.05 17.90
C SER A 72 -0.88 3.98 16.82
N CYS A 73 0.10 3.08 16.79
CA CYS A 73 0.13 2.02 15.80
C CYS A 73 -1.05 1.08 15.98
N ARG A 74 -1.38 0.67 17.20
CA ARG A 74 -2.57 -0.16 17.47
C ARG A 74 -3.86 0.51 16.99
N LYS A 75 -4.01 1.82 17.25
CA LYS A 75 -5.19 2.59 16.84
C LYS A 75 -5.34 2.64 15.32
N TYR A 76 -4.30 3.04 14.60
CA TYR A 76 -4.40 3.32 13.17
C TYR A 76 -4.23 2.08 12.29
N ILE A 77 -3.46 1.08 12.73
CA ILE A 77 -3.29 -0.18 11.97
C ILE A 77 -4.61 -0.93 11.86
N ALA A 78 -5.48 -0.87 12.87
CA ALA A 78 -6.79 -1.51 12.80
C ALA A 78 -7.60 -1.04 11.57
N ASP A 79 -7.57 0.25 11.27
CA ASP A 79 -8.32 0.85 10.16
C ASP A 79 -7.73 0.42 8.79
N ILE A 80 -6.40 0.27 8.70
CA ILE A 80 -5.70 -0.01 7.43
C ILE A 80 -5.25 -1.48 7.27
N PHE A 81 -5.56 -2.36 8.23
CA PHE A 81 -5.07 -3.74 8.24
C PHE A 81 -5.45 -4.51 6.98
N HIS A 82 -6.68 -4.31 6.50
CA HIS A 82 -7.17 -4.93 5.28
C HIS A 82 -6.27 -4.63 4.06
N LEU A 83 -5.77 -3.38 3.93
CA LEU A 83 -4.84 -2.99 2.87
C LEU A 83 -3.49 -3.68 3.01
N LEU A 84 -3.00 -3.89 4.24
CA LEU A 84 -1.75 -4.61 4.49
C LEU A 84 -1.87 -6.08 4.08
N VAL A 85 -3.03 -6.70 4.36
CA VAL A 85 -3.33 -8.07 3.92
C VAL A 85 -3.39 -8.16 2.39
N ASP A 86 -4.06 -7.21 1.75
CA ASP A 86 -4.13 -7.16 0.27
C ASP A 86 -2.75 -7.00 -0.36
N LEU A 87 -1.85 -6.22 0.26
CA LEU A 87 -0.46 -6.10 -0.18
C LEU A 87 0.31 -7.42 -0.06
N VAL A 88 0.12 -8.17 1.03
CA VAL A 88 0.73 -9.51 1.21
C VAL A 88 0.21 -10.47 0.14
N ARG A 89 -1.07 -10.39 -0.21
CA ARG A 89 -1.71 -11.24 -1.23
C ARG A 89 -1.34 -10.84 -2.66
N SER A 90 -0.67 -9.71 -2.87
CA SER A 90 -0.33 -9.24 -4.22
C SER A 90 0.78 -10.10 -4.85
N ASP A 91 0.47 -10.73 -5.98
CA ASP A 91 1.37 -11.60 -6.77
C ASP A 91 2.67 -10.92 -7.26
N HIS A 92 2.79 -9.61 -7.09
CA HIS A 92 3.92 -8.83 -7.59
C HIS A 92 4.56 -7.91 -6.53
N SER A 93 4.40 -8.24 -5.26
CA SER A 93 5.14 -7.56 -4.19
C SER A 93 6.65 -7.72 -4.41
N SER A 94 7.38 -6.60 -4.41
CA SER A 94 8.84 -6.65 -4.45
C SER A 94 9.39 -7.08 -3.09
N ASN A 95 10.62 -7.62 -3.06
CA ASN A 95 11.30 -7.96 -1.80
C ASN A 95 11.35 -6.77 -0.82
N GLU A 96 11.51 -5.55 -1.34
CA GLU A 96 11.53 -4.34 -0.52
C GLU A 96 10.16 -4.06 0.14
N VAL A 97 9.07 -4.28 -0.60
CA VAL A 97 7.70 -4.16 -0.06
C VAL A 97 7.45 -5.24 0.99
N GLN A 98 7.86 -6.49 0.73
CA GLN A 98 7.73 -7.59 1.70
C GLN A 98 8.51 -7.31 2.99
N HIS A 99 9.74 -6.79 2.88
CA HIS A 99 10.52 -6.41 4.06
C HIS A 99 9.87 -5.27 4.84
N ALA A 100 9.36 -4.25 4.16
CA ALA A 100 8.67 -3.14 4.81
C ALA A 100 7.37 -3.58 5.51
N LEU A 101 6.61 -4.49 4.89
CA LEU A 101 5.44 -5.13 5.49
C LEU A 101 5.82 -5.92 6.74
N SER A 102 6.87 -6.74 6.67
CA SER A 102 7.39 -7.49 7.83
C SER A 102 7.71 -6.56 9.01
N ASN A 103 8.36 -5.42 8.75
CA ASN A 103 8.68 -4.45 9.78
C ASN A 103 7.42 -3.87 10.45
N ILE A 104 6.38 -3.55 9.70
CA ILE A 104 5.09 -3.11 10.27
C ILE A 104 4.47 -4.21 11.11
N PHE A 105 4.41 -5.45 10.59
CA PHE A 105 3.82 -6.56 11.34
C PHE A 105 4.54 -6.80 12.65
N GLN A 106 5.88 -6.76 12.65
CA GLN A 106 6.68 -6.88 13.87
C GLN A 106 6.52 -5.70 14.82
N ALA A 107 6.48 -4.47 14.32
CA ALA A 107 6.40 -3.27 15.16
C ALA A 107 5.00 -3.08 15.78
N CYS A 108 3.94 -3.43 15.06
CA CYS A 108 2.59 -3.01 15.40
C CYS A 108 1.63 -4.16 15.71
N ILE A 109 1.84 -5.35 15.15
CA ILE A 109 0.96 -6.51 15.35
C ILE A 109 1.58 -7.55 16.27
N GLY A 110 2.90 -7.78 16.16
CA GLY A 110 3.64 -8.65 17.07
C GLY A 110 3.37 -8.35 18.55
N PRO A 111 3.44 -7.07 18.99
CA PRO A 111 3.15 -6.70 20.38
C PRO A 111 1.69 -6.86 20.81
N ILE A 112 0.75 -7.05 19.88
CA ILE A 112 -0.67 -7.32 20.19
C ILE A 112 -0.86 -8.81 20.45
N ILE A 113 -0.22 -9.67 19.65
CA ILE A 113 -0.35 -11.13 19.74
C ILE A 113 0.44 -11.69 20.93
N MET A 114 1.56 -11.06 21.30
CA MET A 114 2.45 -11.53 22.37
C MET A 114 2.08 -11.01 23.78
N GLN A 115 0.87 -10.47 23.96
CA GLN A 115 0.30 -10.10 25.27
C GLN A 115 -0.45 -11.29 25.87
#